data_AF-A0A6C0I2N0-F1
#
_entry.id   AF-A0A6C0I2N0-F1
#
_cell.length_a   1.000
_cell.length_b   1.000
_cell.length_c   1.000
_cell.angle_alpha   90.00
_cell.angle_beta   90.00
_cell.angle_gamma   90.00
#
_symmetry.space_group_name_H-M   'P 1'
#
loop_
_entity.id
_entity.type
_entity.pdbx_description
1 polymer ?
#
loop_
_entity_poly.entity_id
_entity_poly.type
_entity_poly.pdbx_seq_one_letter_code
_entity_poly.pdbx_strand_id
1 'polypeptide(L)'
;MDLTSSLLFKSVFNIGSWVVYKSFDGISYVYKRARSNEKICDKYEYNLDELNSTPYVIITEEEYDALVNNCKPKYTKRNVSSLTKKIIASNQSWKCGTCSEIMDYTYEIDHHIPLFKGGSNDISNLIALCRNCHGKKTILENVN
;
A
#
# COMPACT_ATOMS: atom_id res chain seq x y z
N MET A 1 1.39 -21.41 46.06
CA MET A 1 0.70 -20.28 45.42
C MET A 1 1.35 -20.13 44.06
N ASP A 2 0.82 -20.82 43.05
CA ASP A 2 1.29 -20.64 41.68
C ASP A 2 0.76 -19.31 41.18
N LEU A 3 1.66 -18.34 41.03
CA LEU A 3 1.40 -17.12 40.28
C LEU A 3 1.51 -17.49 38.80
N THR A 4 0.47 -18.14 38.25
CA THR A 4 0.26 -18.12 36.80
C THR A 4 -0.02 -16.67 36.44
N SER A 5 1.04 -15.93 36.12
CA SER A 5 0.94 -14.55 35.65
C SER A 5 0.15 -14.59 34.35
N SER A 6 -1.15 -14.26 34.43
CA SER A 6 -2.04 -14.18 33.28
C SER A 6 -1.58 -12.99 32.45
N LEU A 7 -0.74 -13.25 31.44
CA LEU A 7 -0.39 -12.27 30.44
C LEU A 7 -1.66 -11.93 29.66
N LEU A 8 -2.25 -10.78 29.99
CA LEU A 8 -3.38 -10.23 29.27
C LEU A 8 -2.85 -9.54 28.00
N PHE A 9 -3.48 -9.84 26.87
CA PHE A 9 -3.15 -9.26 25.56
C PHE A 9 -4.36 -8.53 24.98
N LYS A 10 -4.12 -7.45 24.23
CA LYS A 10 -5.15 -6.75 23.42
C LYS A 10 -4.83 -6.91 21.93
N SER A 11 -5.83 -7.20 21.11
CA SER A 11 -5.67 -7.19 19.64
C SER A 11 -5.40 -5.76 19.17
N VAL A 12 -4.40 -5.59 18.31
CA VAL A 12 -3.98 -4.24 17.88
C VAL A 12 -4.37 -3.98 16.43
N PHE A 13 -4.07 -4.88 15.50
CA PHE A 13 -4.41 -4.74 14.05
C PHE A 13 -3.99 -5.99 13.23
N ASN A 14 -4.32 -5.98 11.94
CA ASN A 14 -3.85 -6.96 10.94
C ASN A 14 -2.55 -6.51 10.28
N ILE A 15 -1.60 -7.45 10.10
CA ILE A 15 -0.41 -7.30 9.25
C ILE A 15 -0.41 -8.42 8.21
N GLY A 16 -0.81 -8.11 6.97
CA GLY A 16 -0.97 -9.12 5.93
C GLY A 16 -1.97 -10.20 6.33
N SER A 17 -1.53 -11.46 6.43
CA SER A 17 -2.35 -12.60 6.86
C SER A 17 -2.28 -12.87 8.37
N TRP A 18 -1.87 -11.91 9.20
CA TRP A 18 -1.64 -12.08 10.63
C TRP A 18 -2.42 -11.07 11.47
N VAL A 19 -2.95 -11.54 12.60
CA VAL A 19 -3.50 -10.70 13.69
C VAL A 19 -2.43 -10.57 14.76
N VAL A 20 -2.19 -9.34 15.22
CA VAL A 20 -1.20 -9.02 16.26
C VAL A 20 -1.90 -8.69 17.57
N TYR A 21 -1.46 -9.32 18.65
CA TYR A 21 -1.87 -9.00 20.01
C TYR A 21 -0.67 -8.46 20.79
N LYS A 22 -0.87 -7.37 21.53
CA LYS A 22 0.16 -6.76 22.39
C LYS A 22 -0.22 -6.94 23.84
N SER A 23 0.73 -7.34 24.69
CA SER A 23 0.52 -7.45 26.13
C SER A 23 0.20 -6.07 26.74
N PHE A 24 -0.49 -6.06 27.89
CA PHE A 24 -0.82 -4.81 28.57
C PHE A 24 0.40 -3.99 29.01
N ASP A 25 1.50 -4.66 29.41
CA ASP A 25 2.78 -4.02 29.72
C ASP A 25 3.53 -3.53 28.47
N GLY A 26 3.10 -3.98 27.28
CA GLY A 26 3.64 -3.63 25.99
C GLY A 26 4.95 -4.32 25.61
N ILE A 27 5.39 -5.32 26.38
CA ILE A 27 6.69 -5.98 26.25
C ILE A 27 6.61 -7.22 25.33
N SER A 28 5.44 -7.85 25.21
CA SER A 28 5.25 -9.10 24.48
C SER A 28 4.21 -8.99 23.37
N TYR A 29 4.47 -9.65 22.25
CA TYR A 29 3.58 -9.69 21.09
C TYR A 29 3.25 -11.14 20.70
N VAL A 30 1.98 -11.41 20.43
CA VAL A 30 1.48 -12.72 20.00
C VAL A 30 0.87 -12.60 18.61
N TYR A 31 1.20 -13.55 17.74
CA TYR A 31 0.75 -13.58 16.35
C TYR A 31 -0.11 -14.81 16.10
N LYS A 32 -1.23 -14.61 15.41
CA LYS A 32 -2.11 -15.67 14.91
C LYS A 32 -2.39 -15.44 13.43
N ARG A 33 -2.38 -16.49 12.61
CA ARG A 33 -2.79 -16.39 11.20
C ARG A 33 -4.27 -16.02 11.11
N ALA A 34 -4.58 -14.89 10.50
CA ALA A 34 -5.94 -14.41 10.30
C ALA A 34 -6.75 -15.41 9.46
N ARG A 35 -7.94 -15.80 9.94
CA ARG A 35 -8.90 -16.56 9.10
C ARG A 35 -9.65 -15.57 8.21
N SER A 36 -10.01 -16.00 7.00
CA SER A 36 -10.55 -15.15 5.91
C SER A 36 -11.77 -14.29 6.27
N ASN A 37 -12.46 -14.56 7.40
CA ASN A 37 -13.65 -13.82 7.87
C ASN A 37 -13.61 -13.48 9.38
N GLU A 38 -12.43 -13.42 10.00
CA GLU A 38 -12.31 -13.15 11.44
C GLU A 38 -12.57 -11.65 11.74
N LYS A 39 -13.73 -11.33 12.32
CA LYS A 39 -14.02 -9.99 12.86
C LYS A 39 -13.18 -9.77 14.11
N ILE A 40 -12.23 -8.85 14.04
CA ILE A 40 -11.43 -8.41 15.19
C ILE A 40 -12.36 -7.63 16.14
N CYS A 41 -12.45 -8.07 17.39
CA CYS A 41 -13.15 -7.34 18.45
C CYS A 41 -12.15 -7.01 19.56
N ASP A 42 -12.24 -5.80 20.11
CA ASP A 42 -11.21 -5.21 20.97
C ASP A 42 -11.06 -5.82 22.37
N LYS A 43 -11.78 -6.91 22.70
CA LYS A 43 -11.79 -7.49 24.05
C LYS A 43 -11.88 -9.01 24.05
N TYR A 44 -10.74 -9.68 24.22
CA TYR A 44 -10.67 -11.04 24.76
C TYR A 44 -9.44 -11.20 25.64
N GLU A 45 -9.64 -11.57 26.91
CA GLU A 45 -8.58 -12.06 27.81
C GLU A 45 -8.29 -13.53 27.44
N TYR A 46 -7.02 -13.89 27.24
CA TYR A 46 -6.61 -15.27 26.98
C TYR A 46 -5.57 -15.72 28.02
N ASN A 47 -5.66 -16.97 28.49
CA ASN A 47 -4.69 -17.58 29.40
C ASN A 47 -3.50 -18.17 28.64
N LEU A 48 -2.29 -18.01 29.18
CA LEU A 48 -1.02 -18.37 28.55
C LEU A 48 -0.89 -19.89 28.27
N ASP A 49 -1.60 -20.74 29.03
CA ASP A 49 -1.53 -22.19 28.90
C ASP A 49 -2.19 -22.73 27.61
N GLU A 50 -3.04 -21.94 26.94
CA GLU A 50 -3.62 -22.29 25.63
C GLU A 50 -2.74 -21.88 24.42
N LEU A 51 -1.70 -21.04 24.62
CA LEU A 51 -0.88 -20.50 23.52
C LEU A 51 0.24 -21.43 23.02
N ASN A 52 0.56 -22.50 23.77
CA ASN A 52 1.56 -23.49 23.35
C ASN A 52 0.99 -24.63 22.50
N SER A 53 -0.30 -24.58 22.16
CA SER A 53 -0.89 -25.41 21.11
C SER A 53 -1.29 -24.53 19.93
N THR A 54 -1.07 -25.03 18.72
CA THR A 54 -1.21 -24.31 17.44
C THR A 54 -2.46 -23.40 17.39
N PRO A 55 -2.36 -22.11 16.99
CA PRO A 55 -1.36 -21.53 16.08
C PRO A 55 -0.82 -20.16 16.56
N TYR A 56 -0.29 -20.07 17.78
CA TYR A 56 0.28 -18.83 18.31
C TYR A 56 1.82 -18.86 18.29
N VAL A 57 2.43 -17.77 17.83
CA VAL A 57 3.88 -17.55 17.88
C VAL A 57 4.14 -16.31 18.73
N ILE A 58 5.00 -16.45 19.74
CA ILE A 58 5.51 -15.32 20.54
C ILE A 58 6.75 -14.81 19.84
N ILE A 59 6.82 -13.50 19.59
CA ILE A 59 8.03 -12.86 19.04
C ILE A 59 8.42 -11.65 19.88
N THR A 60 9.68 -11.25 19.73
CA THR A 60 10.29 -10.09 20.38
C THR A 60 9.91 -8.77 19.70
N GLU A 61 10.16 -7.65 20.39
CA GLU A 61 9.98 -6.30 19.83
C GLU A 61 10.84 -6.07 18.57
N GLU A 62 12.07 -6.59 18.55
CA GLU A 62 12.97 -6.51 17.38
C GLU A 62 12.39 -7.24 16.16
N GLU A 63 11.82 -8.44 16.37
CA GLU A 63 11.17 -9.22 15.31
C GLU A 63 9.88 -8.55 14.81
N TYR A 64 9.13 -7.90 15.71
CA TYR A 64 7.97 -7.07 15.35
C TYR A 64 8.37 -5.90 14.45
N ASP A 65 9.40 -5.16 14.83
CA ASP A 65 9.89 -4.02 14.05
C ASP A 65 10.38 -4.45 12.67
N ALA A 66 11.05 -5.61 12.57
CA ALA A 66 11.46 -6.18 11.29
C ALA A 66 10.26 -6.52 10.38
N LEU A 67 9.18 -7.09 10.93
CA LEU A 67 7.96 -7.39 10.18
C LEU A 67 7.25 -6.13 9.69
N VAL A 68 7.06 -5.14 10.57
CA VAL A 68 6.42 -3.87 10.20
C VAL A 68 7.21 -3.16 9.11
N ASN A 69 8.54 -3.13 9.22
CA ASN A 69 9.39 -2.50 8.20
C ASN A 69 9.33 -3.21 6.84
N ASN A 70 9.18 -4.53 6.81
CA ASN A 70 9.01 -5.29 5.56
C ASN A 70 7.60 -5.17 4.95
N CYS A 71 6.58 -4.85 5.76
CA CYS A 71 5.20 -4.67 5.32
C CYS A 71 4.84 -3.22 4.96
N LYS A 72 5.76 -2.26 5.10
CA LYS A 72 5.50 -0.89 4.63
C LYS A 72 5.24 -0.96 3.12
N PRO A 73 4.11 -0.41 2.62
CA PRO A 73 3.89 -0.32 1.19
C PRO A 73 5.09 0.42 0.60
N LYS A 74 5.85 -0.27 -0.27
CA LYS A 74 6.85 0.40 -1.08
C LYS A 74 6.06 1.38 -1.93
N TYR A 75 6.01 2.65 -1.52
CA TYR A 75 5.54 3.72 -2.37
C TYR A 75 6.47 3.73 -3.57
N THR A 76 6.11 3.01 -4.63
CA THR A 76 6.69 3.23 -5.93
C THR A 76 6.44 4.70 -6.20
N LYS A 77 7.52 5.49 -6.26
CA LYS A 77 7.42 6.91 -6.61
C LYS A 77 6.49 6.99 -7.82
N ARG A 78 5.45 7.81 -7.71
CA ARG A 78 4.38 8.05 -8.72
C ARG A 78 4.91 8.65 -10.03
N ASN A 79 6.19 8.47 -10.33
CA ASN A 79 6.89 9.08 -11.43
C ASN A 79 7.17 8.04 -12.50
N VAL A 80 6.56 8.23 -13.65
CA VAL A 80 6.94 7.56 -14.90
C VAL A 80 8.41 7.85 -15.18
N SER A 81 9.21 6.81 -15.45
CA SER A 81 10.66 6.95 -15.65
C SER A 81 10.99 7.83 -16.87
N SER A 82 12.13 8.52 -16.86
CA SER A 82 12.53 9.38 -17.99
C SER A 82 12.62 8.63 -19.32
N LEU A 83 13.00 7.35 -19.29
CA LEU A 83 13.02 6.50 -20.48
C LEU A 83 11.60 6.20 -20.95
N THR A 84 10.70 5.84 -20.04
CA THR A 84 9.28 5.60 -20.36
C THR A 84 8.65 6.85 -20.98
N LYS A 85 8.95 8.05 -20.48
CA LYS A 85 8.47 9.31 -21.07
C LYS A 85 8.89 9.46 -22.54
N LYS A 86 10.16 9.18 -22.85
CA LYS A 86 10.68 9.19 -24.22
C LYS A 86 10.03 8.12 -25.10
N ILE A 87 9.78 6.92 -24.57
CA ILE A 87 9.09 5.84 -25.30
C ILE A 87 7.69 6.29 -25.71
N ILE A 88 6.90 6.84 -24.77
CA ILE A 88 5.54 7.31 -25.07
C ILE A 88 5.55 8.44 -26.12
N ALA A 89 6.42 9.44 -25.94
CA ALA A 89 6.56 10.54 -26.91
C ALA A 89 6.95 10.02 -28.31
N SER A 90 7.89 9.08 -28.39
CA SER A 90 8.30 8.46 -29.65
C SER A 90 7.17 7.66 -30.31
N ASN A 91 6.41 6.88 -29.54
CA ASN A 91 5.25 6.12 -30.04
C ASN A 91 4.18 7.05 -30.63
N GLN A 92 4.04 8.26 -30.08
CA GLN A 92 3.14 9.30 -30.59
C GLN A 92 3.78 10.18 -31.68
N SER A 93 4.94 9.81 -32.23
CA SER A 93 5.68 10.61 -33.21
C SER A 93 5.91 12.05 -32.75
N TRP A 94 6.18 12.24 -31.46
CA TRP A 94 6.33 13.54 -30.80
C TRP A 94 5.14 14.49 -30.97
N LYS A 95 3.94 13.95 -31.21
CA LYS A 95 2.69 14.71 -31.30
C LYS A 95 1.84 14.54 -30.06
N CYS A 96 1.17 15.61 -29.67
CA CYS A 96 0.23 15.61 -28.56
C CYS A 96 -0.91 14.63 -28.84
N GLY A 97 -1.21 13.75 -27.89
CA GLY A 97 -2.27 12.75 -28.06
C GLY A 97 -3.70 13.33 -28.05
N THR A 98 -3.87 14.63 -27.77
CA THR A 98 -5.16 15.33 -27.84
C THR A 98 -5.26 16.26 -29.04
N CYS A 99 -4.31 17.18 -29.24
CA CYS A 99 -4.39 18.19 -30.30
C CYS A 99 -3.55 17.86 -31.53
N SER A 100 -2.79 16.76 -31.52
CA SER A 100 -1.93 16.31 -32.63
C SER A 100 -0.80 17.25 -33.07
N GLU A 101 -0.64 18.40 -32.41
CA GLU A 101 0.49 19.30 -32.60
C GLU A 101 1.81 18.67 -32.15
N ILE A 102 2.90 19.02 -32.83
CA ILE A 102 4.25 18.59 -32.43
C ILE A 102 4.59 19.24 -31.08
N MET A 103 5.07 18.43 -30.15
CA MET A 103 5.44 18.85 -28.81
C MET A 103 6.94 19.13 -28.72
N ASP A 104 7.29 20.18 -27.97
CA ASP A 104 8.67 20.40 -27.55
C ASP A 104 9.03 19.58 -26.30
N TYR A 105 10.21 19.83 -25.72
CA TYR A 105 10.72 19.13 -24.54
C TYR A 105 9.91 19.32 -23.25
N THR A 106 8.92 20.23 -23.23
CA THR A 106 8.08 20.56 -22.06
C THR A 106 6.81 19.72 -21.97
N TYR A 107 6.63 18.73 -22.85
CA TYR A 107 5.52 17.78 -22.78
C TYR A 107 5.44 17.05 -21.44
N GLU A 108 4.23 16.61 -21.10
CA GLU A 108 3.94 15.85 -19.89
C GLU A 108 3.37 14.49 -20.26
N ILE A 109 3.67 13.48 -19.44
CA ILE A 109 3.03 12.17 -19.54
C ILE A 109 1.91 12.12 -18.53
N ASP A 110 0.73 11.78 -19.02
CA ASP A 110 -0.50 11.66 -18.26
C ASP A 110 -1.10 10.27 -18.45
N HIS A 111 -2.11 9.95 -17.65
CA HIS A 111 -2.85 8.70 -17.75
C HIS A 111 -4.15 8.88 -18.55
N HIS A 112 -4.47 7.92 -19.43
CA HIS A 112 -5.80 7.86 -20.08
C HIS A 112 -6.91 7.69 -19.04
N ILE A 113 -6.73 6.77 -18.10
CA ILE A 113 -7.55 6.59 -16.91
C ILE A 113 -6.71 7.03 -15.70
N PRO A 114 -7.10 8.09 -14.96
CA PRO A 114 -6.36 8.54 -13.79
C PRO A 114 -6.22 7.45 -12.73
N LEU A 115 -5.11 7.47 -11.99
CA LEU A 115 -4.85 6.51 -10.91
C LEU A 115 -5.98 6.49 -9.86
N PHE A 116 -6.56 7.64 -9.53
CA PHE A 116 -7.66 7.73 -8.56
C PHE A 116 -8.99 7.17 -9.07
N LYS A 117 -9.14 7.01 -10.40
CA LYS A 117 -10.26 6.32 -11.06
C LYS A 117 -9.92 4.87 -11.41
N GLY A 118 -8.88 4.30 -10.80
CA GLY A 118 -8.48 2.89 -10.99
C GLY A 118 -7.51 2.65 -12.15
N GLY A 119 -6.87 3.69 -12.69
CA GLY A 119 -5.86 3.55 -13.73
C GLY A 119 -4.57 2.85 -13.28
N SER A 120 -3.79 2.36 -14.25
CA SER A 120 -2.48 1.74 -14.03
C SER A 120 -1.32 2.59 -14.57
N ASN A 121 -0.08 2.22 -14.24
CA ASN A 121 1.12 2.84 -14.80
C ASN A 121 1.63 2.13 -16.08
N ASP A 122 0.81 1.26 -16.66
CA ASP A 122 1.19 0.54 -17.87
C ASP A 122 1.29 1.50 -19.04
N ILE A 123 2.23 1.22 -19.95
CA ILE A 123 2.46 2.02 -21.17
C ILE A 123 1.16 2.26 -21.95
N SER A 124 0.26 1.28 -21.97
CA SER A 124 -1.06 1.38 -22.63
C SER A 124 -2.00 2.41 -22.00
N ASN A 125 -1.82 2.75 -20.72
CA ASN A 125 -2.59 3.77 -20.02
C ASN A 125 -1.88 5.14 -20.03
N LEU A 126 -0.75 5.30 -20.70
CA LEU A 126 0.01 6.55 -20.72
C LEU A 126 -0.14 7.29 -22.05
N ILE A 127 -0.25 8.61 -21.98
CA ILE A 127 -0.38 9.53 -23.12
C ILE A 127 0.54 10.74 -22.93
N ALA A 128 1.27 11.14 -23.96
CA ALA A 128 2.03 12.39 -23.98
C ALA A 128 1.14 13.55 -24.44
N LEU A 129 1.12 14.62 -23.64
CA LEU A 129 0.30 15.81 -23.85
C LEU A 129 1.16 17.08 -23.84
N CYS A 130 0.78 18.06 -24.66
CA CYS A 130 1.32 19.41 -24.53
C CYS A 130 0.75 20.06 -23.25
N ARG A 131 1.46 21.05 -22.71
CA ARG A 131 1.09 21.73 -21.44
C ARG A 131 -0.34 22.27 -21.44
N ASN A 132 -0.80 22.79 -22.57
CA ASN A 132 -2.16 23.30 -22.71
C ASN A 132 -3.23 22.19 -22.61
N CYS A 133 -3.01 21.05 -23.28
CA CYS A 133 -3.96 19.94 -23.24
C CYS A 133 -3.95 19.24 -21.88
N HIS A 134 -2.77 19.06 -21.29
CA HIS A 134 -2.61 18.52 -19.96
C HIS A 134 -3.37 19.37 -18.92
N GLY A 135 -3.14 20.69 -18.91
CA GLY A 135 -3.84 21.60 -18.00
C GLY A 135 -5.37 21.55 -18.14
N LYS A 136 -5.89 21.50 -19.38
CA LYS A 136 -7.33 21.32 -19.63
C LYS A 136 -7.86 20.01 -19.05
N LYS A 137 -7.15 18.89 -19.25
CA LYS A 137 -7.52 17.58 -18.71
C LYS A 137 -7.55 17.61 -17.18
N THR A 138 -6.52 18.14 -16.53
CA THR A 138 -6.46 18.25 -15.06
C THR A 138 -7.64 19.06 -14.50
N ILE A 139 -7.99 20.19 -15.14
CA ILE A 139 -9.14 20.99 -14.69
C ILE A 139 -10.44 20.19 -14.85
N LEU A 140 -10.65 19.55 -15.99
CA LEU A 140 -11.85 18.74 -16.25
C LEU A 140 -12.00 17.56 -15.28
N GLU A 141 -10.89 16.94 -14.88
CA GLU A 141 -10.87 15.83 -13.92
C GLU A 141 -11.16 16.26 -12.48
N ASN A 142 -10.83 17.51 -12.12
CA ASN A 142 -11.10 18.05 -10.79
C ASN A 142 -12.51 18.62 -10.64
N VAL A 143 -13.20 18.92 -11.75
CA VAL A 143 -14.58 19.42 -11.73
C VAL A 143 -15.62 18.29 -11.70
N ASN A 144 -15.24 17.05 -12.06
CA ASN A 144 -16.13 15.88 -12.18
C ASN A 144 -15.74 14.69 -11.28
#